data_AF-A0A7W7YF65-F1
#
_entry.id   AF-A0A7W7YF65-F1
#
_cell.length_a   1.000
_cell.length_b   1.000
_cell.length_c   1.000
_cell.angle_alpha   90.00
_cell.angle_beta   90.00
_cell.angle_gamma   90.00
#
_symmetry.space_group_name_H-M   'P 1'
#
loop_
_entity.id
_entity.type
_entity.pdbx_description
1 polymer ?
#
loop_
_entity_poly.entity_id
_entity_poly.type
_entity_poly.pdbx_seq_one_letter_code
_entity_poly.pdbx_strand_id
1 'polypeptide(L)'
;MKQVQLVVFIIWGALCSSLVLYAVMLSSMTFAPSQSAPSAMGQIIALIAVSAMALSFLMRRLLLGGFTTGALGLDGPQQRGRFIAGHIVVFALSEGIGVLGFVNGILSNGQGDAWLPYIGLSLALMLLHIPLPSRFKPAA
;
A
#
# COMPACT_ATOMS: atom_id res chain seq x y z
N MET A 1 -0.56 -23.25 4.25
CA MET A 1 -0.85 -22.05 3.44
C MET A 1 -0.86 -22.45 1.97
N LYS A 2 -1.92 -22.15 1.20
CA LYS A 2 -1.96 -22.54 -0.23
C LYS A 2 -0.89 -21.75 -1.02
N GLN A 3 -0.34 -22.31 -2.11
CA GLN A 3 0.71 -21.65 -2.91
C GLN A 3 0.32 -20.22 -3.34
N VAL A 4 -0.95 -20.00 -3.72
CA VAL A 4 -1.48 -18.68 -4.09
C VAL A 4 -1.38 -17.65 -2.95
N GLN A 5 -1.57 -18.08 -1.70
CA GLN A 5 -1.46 -17.21 -0.52
C GLN A 5 0.00 -16.87 -0.24
N LEU A 6 0.92 -17.82 -0.45
CA LEU A 6 2.36 -17.58 -0.32
C LEU A 6 2.84 -16.53 -1.31
N VAL A 7 2.42 -16.60 -2.57
CA VAL A 7 2.74 -15.60 -3.60
C VAL A 7 2.29 -14.21 -3.16
N VAL A 8 1.04 -14.07 -2.70
CA VAL A 8 0.52 -12.78 -2.23
C VAL A 8 1.28 -12.28 -1.00
N PHE A 9 1.67 -13.17 -0.08
CA PHE A 9 2.46 -12.80 1.10
C PHE A 9 3.88 -12.32 0.74
N ILE A 10 4.52 -12.95 -0.25
CA ILE A 10 5.83 -12.52 -0.75
C ILE A 10 5.74 -11.12 -1.40
N ILE A 11 4.72 -10.90 -2.24
CA ILE A 11 4.48 -9.58 -2.87
C ILE A 11 4.26 -8.52 -1.78
N TRP A 12 3.42 -8.81 -0.80
CA TRP A 12 3.17 -7.92 0.33
C TRP A 12 4.46 -7.57 1.09
N GLY A 13 5.29 -8.58 1.40
CA GLY A 13 6.56 -8.38 2.12
C GLY A 13 7.57 -7.55 1.31
N ALA A 14 7.63 -7.77 -0.01
CA ALA A 14 8.47 -6.98 -0.91
C ALA A 14 8.06 -5.50 -0.94
N LEU A 15 6.75 -5.21 -1.03
CA LEU A 15 6.21 -3.85 -1.01
C LEU A 15 6.36 -3.18 0.36
N CYS A 16 6.25 -3.93 1.47
CA CYS A 16 6.58 -3.37 2.78
C CYS A 16 8.07 -2.99 2.88
N SER A 17 8.95 -3.81 2.30
CA SER A 17 10.39 -3.55 2.27
C SER A 17 10.73 -2.32 1.42
N SER A 18 10.03 -2.09 0.30
CA SER A 18 10.25 -0.88 -0.51
C SER A 18 9.94 0.40 0.26
N LEU A 19 8.90 0.41 1.11
CA LEU A 19 8.60 1.56 1.98
C LEU A 19 9.74 1.91 2.94
N VAL A 20 10.39 0.88 3.50
CA VAL A 20 11.59 1.07 4.35
C VAL A 20 12.73 1.65 3.53
N LEU A 21 12.95 1.14 2.31
CA LEU A 21 13.97 1.67 1.42
C LEU A 21 13.73 3.15 1.06
N TYR A 22 12.48 3.55 0.82
CA TYR A 22 12.13 4.96 0.58
C TYR A 22 12.50 5.86 1.77
N ALA A 23 12.19 5.43 2.99
CA ALA A 23 12.55 6.16 4.19
C ALA A 23 14.07 6.25 4.40
N VAL A 24 14.80 5.14 4.18
CA VAL A 24 16.27 5.09 4.27
C VAL A 24 16.90 6.00 3.22
N MET A 25 16.43 5.94 1.97
CA MET A 25 16.94 6.79 0.89
C MET A 25 16.79 8.27 1.24
N LEU A 26 15.59 8.72 1.61
CA LEU A 26 15.35 10.11 2.01
C LEU A 26 16.21 10.53 3.20
N SER A 27 16.41 9.64 4.18
CA SER A 27 17.24 9.93 5.36
C SER A 27 18.74 10.01 5.03
N SER A 28 19.18 9.32 3.96
CA SER A 28 20.58 9.30 3.53
C SER A 28 20.94 10.41 2.54
N MET A 29 19.95 11.01 1.87
CA MET A 29 20.17 12.07 0.91
C MET A 29 20.56 13.38 1.62
N THR A 30 21.59 14.06 1.10
CA THR A 30 21.97 15.39 1.57
C THR A 30 21.21 16.43 0.77
N PHE A 31 20.34 17.20 1.43
CA PHE A 31 19.57 18.27 0.80
C PHE A 31 20.18 19.62 1.14
N ALA A 32 20.18 20.54 0.16
CA ALA A 32 20.58 21.91 0.39
C ALA A 32 19.54 22.61 1.30
N PRO A 33 19.96 23.44 2.26
CA PRO A 33 19.01 24.17 3.10
C PRO A 33 18.20 25.15 2.26
N SER A 34 16.90 24.93 2.15
CA SER A 34 15.95 25.87 1.54
C SER A 34 14.82 26.18 2.52
N GLN A 35 14.30 27.41 2.45
CA GLN A 35 13.05 27.75 3.12
C GLN A 35 11.90 27.07 2.37
N SER A 36 11.23 26.12 3.01
CA SER A 36 10.06 25.46 2.47
C SER A 36 8.81 26.30 2.73
N ALA A 37 8.32 27.00 1.72
CA ALA A 37 6.93 27.45 1.74
C ALA A 37 6.00 26.24 1.51
N PRO A 38 4.78 26.23 2.09
CA PRO A 38 3.78 25.22 1.75
C PRO A 38 3.53 25.23 0.24
N SER A 39 3.95 24.17 -0.46
CA SER A 39 3.75 24.09 -1.90
C SER A 39 2.33 23.58 -2.19
N ALA A 40 1.67 24.17 -3.19
CA ALA A 40 0.39 23.67 -3.70
C ALA A 40 0.45 22.16 -4.05
N MET A 41 1.64 21.67 -4.40
CA MET A 41 1.93 20.27 -4.66
C MET A 41 1.68 19.37 -3.44
N GLY A 42 2.07 19.80 -2.23
CA GLY A 42 1.85 19.03 -1.01
C GLY A 42 0.36 18.81 -0.71
N GLN A 43 -0.50 19.79 -1.00
CA GLN A 43 -1.95 19.66 -0.85
C GLN A 43 -2.56 18.70 -1.87
N ILE A 44 -2.08 18.72 -3.12
CA ILE A 44 -2.50 17.78 -4.17
C ILE A 44 -2.10 16.36 -3.76
N ILE A 45 -0.87 16.17 -3.27
CA ILE A 45 -0.38 14.88 -2.79
C ILE A 45 -1.24 14.38 -1.62
N ALA A 46 -1.58 15.24 -0.66
CA ALA A 46 -2.48 14.90 0.44
C ALA A 46 -3.85 14.41 -0.06
N LEU A 47 -4.45 15.12 -1.01
CA LEU A 47 -5.74 14.76 -1.59
C LEU A 47 -5.69 13.40 -2.31
N ILE A 48 -4.64 13.17 -3.10
CA ILE A 48 -4.45 11.90 -3.82
C ILE A 48 -4.23 10.76 -2.81
N ALA A 49 -3.43 10.98 -1.77
CA ALA A 49 -3.16 9.98 -0.75
C ALA A 49 -4.44 9.55 -0.01
N VAL A 50 -5.27 10.52 0.41
CA VAL A 50 -6.57 10.24 1.04
C VAL A 50 -7.51 9.51 0.08
N SER A 51 -7.54 9.90 -1.19
CA SER A 51 -8.35 9.24 -2.21
C SER A 51 -7.90 7.80 -2.45
N ALA A 52 -6.60 7.55 -2.55
CA ALA A 52 -6.01 6.22 -2.70
C ALA A 52 -6.31 5.33 -1.48
N MET A 53 -6.24 5.91 -0.27
CA MET A 53 -6.62 5.23 0.96
C MET A 53 -8.09 4.78 0.90
N ALA A 54 -9.03 5.69 0.63
CA ALA A 54 -10.45 5.36 0.53
C ALA A 54 -10.71 4.28 -0.54
N LEU A 55 -10.05 4.43 -1.70
CA LEU A 55 -10.18 3.48 -2.80
C LEU A 55 -9.62 2.11 -2.44
N SER A 56 -8.53 2.02 -1.66
CA SER A 56 -7.96 0.74 -1.22
C SER A 56 -8.95 -0.08 -0.40
N PHE A 57 -9.71 0.54 0.51
CA PHE A 57 -10.75 -0.13 1.28
C PHE A 57 -11.95 -0.54 0.42
N LEU A 58 -12.38 0.34 -0.50
CA LEU A 58 -13.46 0.03 -1.42
C LEU A 58 -13.10 -1.15 -2.32
N MET A 59 -11.92 -1.14 -2.92
CA MET A 59 -11.42 -2.21 -3.78
C MET A 59 -11.22 -3.51 -2.99
N ARG A 60 -10.73 -3.44 -1.75
CA ARG A 60 -10.66 -4.62 -0.88
C ARG A 60 -12.03 -5.25 -0.68
N ARG A 61 -13.05 -4.44 -0.39
CA ARG A 61 -14.41 -4.94 -0.19
C ARG A 61 -14.99 -5.56 -1.47
N LEU A 62 -14.82 -4.90 -2.61
CA LEU A 62 -15.36 -5.36 -3.90
C LEU A 62 -14.64 -6.59 -4.44
N LEU A 63 -13.31 -6.61 -4.41
CA LEU A 63 -12.50 -7.65 -5.05
C LEU A 63 -12.25 -8.85 -4.14
N LEU A 64 -12.14 -8.63 -2.82
CA LEU A 64 -11.76 -9.67 -1.86
C LEU A 64 -12.90 -10.07 -0.92
N GLY A 65 -14.00 -9.33 -0.86
CA GLY A 65 -15.13 -9.60 0.05
C GLY A 65 -15.77 -10.97 -0.13
N GLY A 66 -15.83 -11.49 -1.37
CA GLY A 66 -16.36 -12.85 -1.60
C GLY A 66 -15.50 -13.96 -0.99
N PHE A 67 -14.19 -13.76 -0.87
CA PHE A 67 -13.27 -14.73 -0.26
C PHE A 67 -13.31 -14.67 1.28
N THR A 68 -13.67 -13.52 1.86
CA THR A 68 -13.81 -13.38 3.32
C THR A 68 -15.15 -13.94 3.82
N THR A 69 -16.20 -13.87 3.01
CA THR A 69 -17.52 -14.44 3.34
C THR A 69 -17.63 -15.94 3.07
N GLY A 70 -16.71 -16.53 2.30
CA GLY A 70 -16.77 -17.93 1.87
C GLY A 70 -17.62 -18.15 0.61
N ALA A 71 -18.09 -17.09 -0.04
CA ALA A 71 -18.78 -17.18 -1.33
C ALA A 71 -17.84 -17.54 -2.49
N LEU A 72 -16.53 -17.27 -2.34
CA LEU A 72 -15.49 -17.61 -3.31
C LEU A 72 -14.40 -18.45 -2.64
N GLY A 73 -14.00 -19.55 -3.32
CA GLY A 73 -12.94 -20.45 -2.89
C GLY A 73 -11.60 -20.19 -3.60
N LEU A 74 -10.59 -20.99 -3.27
CA LEU A 74 -9.27 -20.94 -3.92
C LEU A 74 -8.99 -22.20 -4.75
N ASP A 75 -10.03 -22.95 -5.08
CA ASP A 75 -9.88 -24.28 -5.65
C ASP A 75 -9.73 -24.21 -7.17
N GLY A 76 -10.44 -23.28 -7.83
CA GLY A 76 -10.34 -23.04 -9.27
C GLY A 76 -9.22 -22.07 -9.67
N PRO A 77 -8.57 -22.27 -10.84
CA PRO A 77 -7.51 -21.38 -11.33
C PRO A 77 -7.99 -19.93 -11.56
N GLN A 78 -9.22 -19.74 -12.04
CA GLN A 78 -9.81 -18.41 -12.23
C GLN A 78 -9.99 -17.66 -10.91
N GLN A 79 -10.42 -18.36 -9.85
CA GLN A 79 -10.61 -17.76 -8.52
C GLN A 79 -9.26 -17.41 -7.88
N ARG A 80 -8.22 -18.23 -8.07
CA ARG A 80 -6.85 -17.92 -7.66
C ARG A 80 -6.33 -16.65 -8.34
N GLY A 81 -6.57 -16.49 -9.64
CA GLY A 81 -6.22 -15.28 -10.38
C GLY A 81 -6.90 -14.03 -9.82
N ARG A 82 -8.21 -14.10 -9.56
CA ARG A 82 -8.98 -13.01 -8.92
C ARG A 82 -8.44 -12.67 -7.53
N PHE A 83 -8.08 -13.68 -6.74
CA PHE A 83 -7.51 -13.49 -5.41
C PHE A 83 -6.17 -12.73 -5.46
N ILE A 84 -5.26 -13.13 -6.35
CA ILE A 84 -3.97 -12.45 -6.52
C ILE A 84 -4.19 -11.02 -7.01
N ALA A 85 -4.98 -10.84 -8.08
CA ALA A 85 -5.22 -9.53 -8.68
C ALA A 85 -5.84 -8.55 -7.67
N GLY A 86 -6.83 -9.00 -6.87
CA GLY A 86 -7.45 -8.19 -5.84
C GLY A 86 -6.46 -7.69 -4.79
N HIS A 87 -5.53 -8.56 -4.35
CA HIS A 87 -4.48 -8.15 -3.42
C HIS A 87 -3.47 -7.20 -4.05
N ILE A 88 -3.03 -7.46 -5.29
CA ILE A 88 -2.11 -6.57 -6.01
C ILE A 88 -2.70 -5.16 -6.11
N VAL A 89 -3.97 -5.03 -6.47
CA VAL A 89 -4.63 -3.71 -6.56
C VAL A 89 -4.64 -2.99 -5.21
N VAL A 90 -5.02 -3.68 -4.14
CA VAL A 90 -5.07 -3.09 -2.79
C VAL A 90 -3.68 -2.69 -2.29
N PHE A 91 -2.68 -3.53 -2.55
CA PHE A 91 -1.29 -3.25 -2.16
C PHE A 91 -0.71 -2.10 -2.98
N ALA A 92 -0.95 -2.04 -4.29
CA ALA A 92 -0.48 -0.95 -5.13
C ALA A 92 -1.09 0.40 -4.73
N LEU A 93 -2.39 0.43 -4.38
CA LEU A 93 -3.03 1.64 -3.86
C LEU A 93 -2.43 2.07 -2.50
N SER A 94 -2.09 1.11 -1.65
CA SER A 94 -1.46 1.39 -0.35
C SER A 94 -0.01 1.87 -0.53
N GLU A 95 0.77 1.19 -1.36
CA GLU A 95 2.18 1.48 -1.63
C GLU A 95 2.36 2.81 -2.39
N GLY A 96 1.46 3.11 -3.33
CA GLY A 96 1.47 4.37 -4.07
C GLY A 96 1.41 5.60 -3.17
N ILE A 97 0.78 5.51 -1.99
CA ILE A 97 0.82 6.58 -0.97
C ILE A 97 2.26 6.79 -0.45
N GLY A 98 3.00 5.71 -0.25
CA GLY A 98 4.40 5.76 0.15
C GLY A 98 5.29 6.36 -0.95
N VAL A 99 5.03 6.02 -2.21
CA VAL A 99 5.70 6.64 -3.37
C VAL A 99 5.42 8.15 -3.44
N LEU A 100 4.18 8.56 -3.22
CA LEU A 100 3.83 9.99 -3.13
C LEU A 100 4.55 10.68 -1.98
N GLY A 101 4.65 10.02 -0.82
CA GLY A 101 5.46 10.47 0.31
C GLY A 101 6.92 10.66 -0.08
N PHE A 102 7.50 9.68 -0.77
CA PHE A 102 8.87 9.73 -1.25
C PHE A 102 9.11 10.92 -2.19
N VAL A 103 8.23 11.11 -3.17
CA VAL A 103 8.29 12.26 -4.10
C VAL A 103 8.16 13.57 -3.33
N ASN A 104 7.22 13.67 -2.38
CA ASN A 104 7.05 14.88 -1.59
C ASN A 104 8.28 15.19 -0.72
N GLY A 105 8.94 14.14 -0.21
CA GLY A 105 10.20 14.25 0.53
C GLY A 105 11.33 14.83 -0.33
N ILE A 106 11.48 14.36 -1.58
CA ILE A 106 12.45 14.95 -2.52
C ILE A 106 12.12 16.42 -2.79
N LEU A 107 10.86 16.74 -3.09
CA LEU A 107 10.42 18.10 -3.40
C LEU A 107 10.54 19.06 -2.21
N SER A 108 10.49 18.53 -0.99
CA SER A 108 10.57 19.29 0.26
C SER A 108 11.96 19.21 0.91
N ASN A 109 13.00 18.85 0.15
CA ASN A 109 14.38 18.80 0.64
C ASN A 109 14.57 17.92 1.88
N GLY A 110 13.90 16.77 1.91
CA GLY A 110 14.03 15.76 2.97
C GLY A 110 13.31 16.09 4.27
N GLN A 111 12.53 17.18 4.35
CA GLN A 111 11.81 17.54 5.56
C GLN A 111 10.87 16.43 6.03
N GLY A 112 11.14 15.92 7.24
CA GLY A 112 10.43 14.76 7.82
C GLY A 112 8.91 14.90 7.76
N ASP A 113 8.38 16.05 8.17
CA ASP A 113 6.93 16.30 8.23
C ASP A 113 6.25 16.24 6.86
N ALA A 114 7.00 16.42 5.77
CA ALA A 114 6.47 16.38 4.41
C ALA A 114 6.32 14.95 3.87
N TRP A 115 7.11 13.97 4.31
CA TRP A 115 7.09 12.61 3.72
C TRP A 115 6.73 11.52 4.71
N LEU A 116 7.11 11.67 5.98
CA LEU A 116 6.96 10.66 7.02
C LEU A 116 5.48 10.28 7.25
N PRO A 117 4.50 11.20 7.26
CA PRO A 117 3.09 10.84 7.41
C PRO A 117 2.59 9.92 6.30
N TYR A 118 3.06 10.12 5.07
CA TYR A 118 2.63 9.33 3.90
C TYR A 118 3.25 7.93 3.91
N ILE A 119 4.55 7.81 4.20
CA ILE A 119 5.20 6.49 4.34
C ILE A 119 4.58 5.73 5.52
N GLY A 120 4.37 6.41 6.66
CA GLY A 120 3.71 5.83 7.83
C GLY A 120 2.28 5.37 7.53
N LEU A 121 1.49 6.18 6.82
CA LEU A 121 0.14 5.83 6.39
C LEU A 121 0.15 4.63 5.45
N SER A 122 1.06 4.60 4.47
CA SER A 122 1.22 3.49 3.54
C SER A 122 1.52 2.18 4.27
N LEU A 123 2.44 2.22 5.24
CA LEU A 123 2.78 1.06 6.07
C LEU A 123 1.60 0.61 6.94
N ALA A 124 0.88 1.55 7.55
CA ALA A 124 -0.33 1.24 8.32
C ALA A 124 -1.39 0.55 7.45
N LEU A 125 -1.60 1.04 6.22
CA LEU A 125 -2.52 0.41 5.27
C LEU A 125 -2.04 -0.99 4.85
N MET A 126 -0.75 -1.18 4.61
CA MET A 126 -0.19 -2.51 4.33
C MET A 126 -0.46 -3.50 5.47
N LEU A 127 -0.31 -3.07 6.72
CA LEU A 127 -0.61 -3.89 7.90
C LEU A 127 -2.12 -4.19 8.01
N LEU A 128 -2.98 -3.21 7.76
CA LEU A 128 -4.44 -3.42 7.75
C LEU A 128 -4.86 -4.38 6.63
N HIS A 129 -4.17 -4.34 5.49
CA HIS A 129 -4.38 -5.19 4.33
C HIS A 129 -3.61 -6.51 4.35
N ILE A 130 -2.94 -6.85 5.46
CA ILE A 130 -2.14 -8.08 5.56
C ILE A 130 -2.92 -9.32 5.06
N PRO A 131 -2.33 -10.12 4.14
CA PRO A 131 -2.99 -11.26 3.50
C PRO A 131 -2.92 -12.50 4.41
N LEU A 132 -3.51 -12.41 5.60
CA LEU A 132 -3.52 -13.50 6.57
C LEU A 132 -4.45 -14.65 6.10
N PRO A 133 -3.99 -15.91 6.09
CA PRO A 133 -4.82 -17.06 5.73
C PRO A 133 -6.09 -17.18 6.59
N SER A 134 -6.03 -16.76 7.85
CA SER A 134 -7.14 -16.80 8.81
C SER A 134 -8.30 -15.86 8.46
N ARG A 135 -8.10 -14.89 7.56
CA ARG A 135 -9.15 -13.94 7.14
C ARG A 135 -10.03 -14.47 6.01
N PHE A 136 -9.72 -15.65 5.48
CA PHE A 136 -10.45 -16.25 4.36
C PHE A 136 -11.13 -17.53 4.81
N LYS A 137 -12.42 -17.64 4.55
CA LYS A 137 -13.20 -18.84 4.87
C LYS A 137 -13.07 -19.85 3.73
N PRO A 138 -13.09 -21.17 4.03
CA PRO A 138 -13.30 -22.17 2.99
C PRO A 138 -14.62 -21.91 2.27
N ALA A 139 -14.72 -22.24 0.99
CA ALA A 139 -16.00 -22.19 0.28
C ALA A 139 -16.98 -23.20 0.92
N ALA A 140 -18.21 -22.75 1.16
CA ALA A 140 -19.30 -23.60 1.64
C ALA A 140 -19.91 -24.42 0.49
#